data_AF-B7R072-F1
#
_entry.id   AF-B7R072-F1
#
_cell.length_a   1.000
_cell.length_b   1.000
_cell.length_c   1.000
_cell.angle_alpha   90.00
_cell.angle_beta   90.00
_cell.angle_gamma   90.00
#
_symmetry.space_group_name_H-M   'P 1'
#
loop_
_entity.id
_entity.type
_entity.pdbx_description
1 polymer ?
#
loop_
_entity_poly.entity_id
_entity_poly.type
_entity_poly.pdbx_seq_one_letter_code
_entity_poly.pdbx_strand_id
1 'polypeptide(L)'
;MRRGQSALEYLLVAVAVLIIIGIGVHYLRGTAKDVPYYNQLVLDPLIFKNATANYGDVRIDAYLVDNGDGTYKVEYKIWALKAPIRKAQLALICMNKPPDVAGYQVITHEGPLEPVNYWANYWTPVPESYFPCEIRFYIWKG
;
A
#
# COMPACT_ATOMS: atom_id res chain seq x y z
N MET A 1 -18.23 58.06 -3.24
CA MET A 1 -16.80 57.78 -3.04
C MET A 1 -16.67 56.40 -2.43
N ARG A 2 -16.01 55.45 -3.09
CA ARG A 2 -15.71 54.13 -2.50
C ARG A 2 -14.78 54.38 -1.31
N ARG A 3 -15.21 54.06 -0.07
CA ARG A 3 -14.32 54.04 1.10
C ARG A 3 -13.23 53.00 0.80
N GLY A 4 -12.02 53.47 0.53
CA GLY A 4 -10.86 52.59 0.34
C GLY A 4 -10.57 51.88 1.65
N GLN A 5 -10.34 50.57 1.58
CA GLN A 5 -9.96 49.78 2.75
C GLN A 5 -8.68 50.34 3.38
N SER A 6 -8.70 50.49 4.71
CA SER A 6 -7.53 50.94 5.47
C SER A 6 -6.42 49.89 5.39
N ALA A 7 -5.15 50.30 5.48
CA ALA A 7 -4.00 49.39 5.53
C ALA A 7 -4.12 48.34 6.66
N LEU A 8 -4.80 48.70 7.76
CA LEU A 8 -5.11 47.79 8.87
C LEU A 8 -6.12 46.70 8.46
N GLU A 9 -7.12 47.04 7.65
CA GLU A 9 -8.13 46.09 7.15
C GLU A 9 -7.50 45.11 6.16
N TYR A 10 -6.60 45.60 5.29
CA TYR A 10 -5.79 44.73 4.42
C TYR A 10 -4.92 43.75 5.22
N LEU A 11 -4.27 44.22 6.29
CA LEU A 11 -3.46 43.37 7.16
C LEU A 11 -4.32 42.29 7.84
N LEU A 12 -5.49 42.67 8.38
CA LEU A 12 -6.41 41.74 9.03
C LEU A 12 -6.96 40.69 8.06
N VAL A 13 -7.34 41.09 6.84
CA VAL A 13 -7.78 40.17 5.79
C VAL A 13 -6.64 39.23 5.38
N ALA A 14 -5.41 39.74 5.22
CA ALA A 14 -4.26 38.91 4.88
C ALA A 14 -3.95 37.86 5.96
N VAL A 15 -3.99 38.25 7.24
CA VAL A 15 -3.79 37.32 8.36
C VAL A 15 -4.89 36.25 8.41
N ALA A 16 -6.15 36.63 8.24
CA ALA A 16 -7.27 35.69 8.23
C ALA A 16 -7.13 34.67 7.09
N VAL A 17 -6.73 35.12 5.89
CA VAL A 17 -6.47 34.24 4.74
C VAL A 17 -5.32 33.27 5.03
N LEU A 18 -4.22 33.73 5.62
CA LEU A 18 -3.09 32.87 5.98
C LEU A 18 -3.47 31.81 7.02
N ILE A 19 -4.31 32.15 8.01
CA ILE A 19 -4.82 31.19 9.00
C ILE A 19 -5.66 30.11 8.32
N ILE A 20 -6.57 30.50 7.41
CA ILE A 20 -7.41 29.54 6.66
C ILE A 20 -6.54 28.61 5.81
N ILE A 21 -5.53 29.14 5.12
CA ILE A 21 -4.56 28.34 4.35
C ILE A 21 -3.81 27.38 5.28
N GLY A 22 -3.35 27.86 6.44
CA GLY A 22 -2.64 27.04 7.43
C GLY A 22 -3.49 25.87 7.95
N ILE A 23 -4.75 26.13 8.30
CA ILE A 23 -5.71 25.09 8.72
C ILE A 23 -5.94 24.09 7.58
N GLY A 24 -6.14 24.59 6.35
CA GLY A 24 -6.32 23.75 5.17
C GLY A 24 -5.14 22.81 4.91
N VAL A 25 -3.91 23.33 4.95
CA VAL A 25 -2.69 22.52 4.77
C VAL A 25 -2.53 21.49 5.89
N HIS A 26 -2.79 21.88 7.14
CA HIS A 26 -2.70 20.96 8.28
C HIS A 26 -3.72 19.82 8.15
N TYR A 27 -4.96 20.16 7.80
CA TYR A 27 -6.03 19.17 7.58
C TYR A 27 -5.67 18.21 6.44
N LEU A 28 -5.22 18.72 5.30
CA LEU A 28 -4.81 17.90 4.15
C LEU A 28 -3.61 16.99 4.47
N ARG A 29 -2.65 17.45 5.29
CA ARG A 29 -1.55 16.61 5.77
C ARG A 29 -2.03 15.51 6.70
N GLY A 30 -3.02 15.77 7.53
CA GLY A 30 -3.65 14.76 8.39
C GLY A 30 -4.33 13.68 7.56
N THR A 31 -5.18 14.07 6.62
CA THR A 31 -5.94 13.12 5.78
C THR A 31 -5.06 12.32 4.83
N ALA A 32 -3.97 12.91 4.30
CA ALA A 32 -3.04 12.22 3.44
C ALA A 32 -2.34 11.03 4.12
N LYS A 33 -2.19 11.04 5.45
CA LYS A 33 -1.63 9.89 6.17
C LYS A 33 -2.53 8.67 6.07
N ASP A 34 -3.85 8.86 6.08
CA ASP A 34 -4.85 7.79 6.11
C ASP A 34 -5.19 7.18 4.75
N VAL A 35 -4.65 7.75 3.67
CA VAL A 35 -4.76 7.18 2.33
C VAL A 35 -3.67 6.12 2.13
N PRO A 36 -4.03 4.84 1.90
CA PRO A 36 -3.03 3.83 1.60
C PRO A 36 -2.48 4.01 0.19
N TYR A 37 -1.21 3.64 0.02
CA TYR A 37 -0.68 3.27 -1.28
C TYR A 37 -1.34 1.96 -1.73
N TYR A 38 -2.00 2.00 -2.88
CA TYR A 38 -2.60 0.85 -3.52
C TYR A 38 -1.84 0.48 -4.78
N ASN A 39 -1.53 -0.80 -4.96
CA ASN A 39 -1.18 -1.36 -6.26
C ASN A 39 -1.41 -2.89 -6.26
N GLN A 40 -1.09 -3.52 -7.39
CA GLN A 40 -1.17 -4.95 -7.60
C GLN A 40 0.10 -5.50 -8.25
N LEU A 41 0.46 -6.74 -7.90
CA LEU A 41 1.45 -7.55 -8.61
C LEU A 41 0.75 -8.75 -9.24
N VAL A 42 1.06 -9.05 -10.49
CA VAL A 42 0.55 -10.23 -11.18
C VAL A 42 1.62 -11.32 -11.14
N LEU A 43 1.21 -12.54 -10.80
CA LEU A 43 2.05 -13.73 -10.85
C LEU A 43 1.39 -14.78 -11.72
N ASP A 44 2.20 -15.46 -12.50
CA ASP A 44 1.80 -16.54 -13.39
C ASP A 44 2.98 -17.52 -13.54
N PRO A 45 2.78 -18.84 -13.29
CA PRO A 45 3.84 -19.83 -13.39
C PRO A 45 4.54 -19.89 -14.74
N LEU A 46 3.86 -19.54 -15.83
CA LEU A 46 4.38 -19.61 -17.19
C LEU A 46 5.01 -18.29 -17.64
N ILE A 47 4.51 -17.16 -17.15
CA ILE A 47 4.90 -15.83 -17.63
C ILE A 47 5.68 -15.03 -16.58
N PHE A 48 5.14 -14.91 -15.36
CA PHE A 48 5.64 -14.03 -14.31
C PHE A 48 5.82 -14.78 -12.99
N LYS A 49 6.90 -15.56 -12.86
CA LYS A 49 7.20 -16.31 -11.63
C LYS A 49 7.58 -15.42 -10.44
N ASN A 50 8.02 -14.20 -10.71
CA ASN A 50 8.31 -13.21 -9.69
C ASN A 50 7.88 -11.82 -10.18
N ALA A 51 7.60 -10.94 -9.23
CA ALA A 51 7.18 -9.58 -9.49
C ALA A 51 7.64 -8.67 -8.35
N THR A 52 8.04 -7.44 -8.70
CA THR A 52 8.52 -6.45 -7.73
C THR A 52 7.89 -5.09 -8.02
N ALA A 53 7.39 -4.44 -6.96
CA ALA A 53 6.99 -3.03 -6.98
C ALA A 53 7.88 -2.24 -6.02
N ASN A 54 8.51 -1.16 -6.51
CA ASN A 54 9.40 -0.32 -5.71
C ASN A 54 8.96 1.16 -5.80
N TYR A 55 8.70 1.76 -4.63
CA TYR A 55 8.24 3.14 -4.49
C TYR A 55 9.25 4.04 -3.76
N GLY A 56 10.52 3.64 -3.72
CA GLY A 56 11.60 4.36 -3.07
C GLY A 56 11.67 4.15 -1.55
N ASP A 57 10.55 4.33 -0.84
CA ASP A 57 10.49 4.14 0.62
C ASP A 57 9.99 2.75 1.01
N VAL A 58 9.27 2.10 0.10
CA VAL A 58 8.64 0.79 0.29
C VAL A 58 8.90 -0.04 -0.95
N ARG A 59 9.22 -1.32 -0.75
CA ARG A 59 9.34 -2.32 -1.82
C ARG A 59 8.50 -3.54 -1.49
N ILE A 60 7.83 -4.10 -2.49
CA ILE A 60 7.10 -5.36 -2.38
C ILE A 60 7.72 -6.31 -3.38
N ASP A 61 8.18 -7.46 -2.89
CA ASP A 61 8.67 -8.56 -3.72
C ASP A 61 7.70 -9.73 -3.56
N ALA A 62 7.34 -10.36 -4.67
CA ALA A 62 6.52 -11.56 -4.66
C ALA A 62 7.06 -12.61 -5.63
N TYR A 63 6.94 -13.88 -5.27
CA TYR A 63 7.48 -14.99 -6.05
C TYR A 63 6.70 -16.28 -5.84
N LEU A 64 6.69 -17.09 -6.90
CA LEU A 64 6.09 -18.41 -6.93
C LEU A 64 7.15 -19.47 -6.63
N VAL A 65 6.86 -20.34 -5.68
CA VAL A 65 7.63 -21.53 -5.36
C VAL A 65 6.80 -22.74 -5.75
N ASP A 66 7.27 -23.52 -6.70
CA ASP A 66 6.62 -24.77 -7.12
C ASP A 66 6.75 -25.82 -6.01
N ASN A 67 5.64 -26.46 -5.64
CA ASN A 67 5.61 -27.54 -4.66
C ASN A 67 5.91 -28.92 -5.27
N GLY A 68 5.95 -29.04 -6.61
CA GLY A 68 6.20 -30.29 -7.33
C GLY A 68 4.99 -31.20 -7.48
N ASP A 69 3.80 -30.74 -7.10
CA ASP A 69 2.53 -31.48 -7.10
C ASP A 69 1.44 -30.81 -7.97
N GLY A 70 1.84 -29.85 -8.83
CA GLY A 70 0.92 -29.02 -9.62
C GLY A 70 0.33 -27.84 -8.83
N THR A 71 0.86 -27.55 -7.64
CA THR A 71 0.51 -26.38 -6.85
C THR A 71 1.73 -25.48 -6.60
N TYR A 72 1.44 -24.21 -6.33
CA TYR A 72 2.43 -23.19 -6.05
C TYR A 72 2.19 -22.57 -4.68
N LYS A 73 3.28 -22.26 -3.99
CA LYS A 73 3.30 -21.34 -2.85
C LYS A 73 3.62 -19.94 -3.36
N VAL A 74 2.75 -18.98 -3.05
CA VAL A 74 2.90 -17.57 -3.39
C VAL A 74 3.51 -16.86 -2.18
N GLU A 75 4.80 -16.56 -2.23
CA GLU A 75 5.48 -15.84 -1.15
C GLU A 75 5.54 -14.34 -1.46
N TYR A 76 5.48 -13.51 -0.42
CA TYR A 76 5.70 -12.08 -0.55
C TYR A 76 6.55 -11.52 0.59
N LYS A 77 7.19 -10.39 0.30
CA LYS A 77 7.94 -9.57 1.26
C LYS A 77 7.61 -8.11 1.05
N ILE A 78 7.17 -7.42 2.10
CA ILE A 78 7.01 -5.97 2.12
C ILE A 78 8.18 -5.39 2.93
N TRP A 79 8.97 -4.56 2.28
CA TRP A 79 10.13 -3.88 2.84
C TRP A 79 9.78 -2.44 3.18
N ALA A 80 10.04 -2.05 4.43
CA ALA A 80 10.17 -0.65 4.82
C ALA A 80 11.63 -0.23 4.61
N LEU A 81 11.89 0.55 3.56
CA LEU A 81 13.25 0.95 3.16
C LEU A 81 13.69 2.27 3.77
N LYS A 82 12.78 3.25 3.82
CA LYS A 82 13.10 4.62 4.29
C LYS A 82 12.07 5.21 5.26
N ALA A 83 10.80 4.84 5.12
CA ALA A 83 9.71 5.30 5.96
C ALA A 83 9.01 4.10 6.62
N PRO A 84 8.57 4.23 7.88
CA PRO A 84 7.89 3.14 8.57
C PRO A 84 6.56 2.80 7.86
N ILE A 85 6.19 1.53 7.92
CA ILE A 85 4.88 1.05 7.47
C ILE A 85 4.05 0.80 8.71
N ARG A 86 3.01 1.61 8.95
CA ARG A 86 2.15 1.46 10.13
C ARG A 86 1.07 0.39 9.98
N LYS A 87 0.73 0.05 8.74
CA LYS A 87 -0.24 -0.98 8.39
C LYS A 87 -0.02 -1.44 6.95
N ALA A 88 -0.14 -2.73 6.72
CA ALA A 88 -0.23 -3.28 5.37
C ALA A 88 -1.35 -4.33 5.30
N GLN A 89 -2.09 -4.35 4.19
CA GLN A 89 -3.11 -5.35 3.91
C GLN A 89 -2.86 -5.94 2.53
N LEU A 90 -2.94 -7.26 2.41
CA LEU A 90 -2.76 -7.96 1.14
C LEU A 90 -3.84 -8.99 0.95
N ALA A 91 -4.26 -9.16 -0.30
CA ALA A 91 -5.17 -10.22 -0.71
C ALA A 91 -4.62 -10.88 -1.98
N LEU A 92 -4.72 -12.20 -2.03
CA LEU A 92 -4.47 -12.97 -3.25
C LEU A 92 -5.80 -13.16 -3.99
N ILE A 93 -5.81 -12.78 -5.27
CA ILE A 93 -6.98 -12.93 -6.15
C ILE A 93 -6.54 -13.75 -7.35
N CYS A 94 -7.02 -14.98 -7.42
CA CYS A 94 -6.75 -15.91 -8.52
C CYS A 94 -8.01 -16.09 -9.39
N MET A 95 -7.86 -16.64 -10.59
CA MET A 95 -9.01 -17.04 -11.41
C MET A 95 -9.90 -18.02 -10.65
N ASN A 96 -11.23 -17.94 -10.80
CA ASN A 96 -12.18 -18.92 -10.27
C ASN A 96 -12.12 -19.26 -8.76
N LYS A 97 -11.40 -18.47 -7.94
CA LYS A 97 -11.24 -18.65 -6.49
C LYS A 97 -10.85 -20.09 -6.08
N PRO A 98 -9.56 -20.39 -5.91
CA PRO A 98 -9.12 -21.73 -5.51
C PRO A 98 -9.69 -22.13 -4.13
N PRO A 99 -10.15 -23.37 -3.96
CA PRO A 99 -10.51 -23.89 -2.64
C PRO A 99 -9.25 -24.11 -1.79
N ASP A 100 -9.43 -24.11 -0.47
CA ASP A 100 -8.45 -24.60 0.51
C ASP A 100 -7.05 -23.95 0.51
N VAL A 101 -6.94 -22.71 -0.01
CA VAL A 101 -5.70 -21.93 0.06
C VAL A 101 -5.53 -21.32 1.46
N ALA A 102 -4.45 -21.68 2.15
CA ALA A 102 -4.08 -21.05 3.41
C ALA A 102 -3.74 -19.57 3.19
N GLY A 103 -4.23 -18.73 4.11
CA GLY A 103 -4.03 -17.28 4.03
C GLY A 103 -4.87 -16.58 2.96
N TYR A 104 -5.76 -17.25 2.23
CA TYR A 104 -6.54 -16.65 1.11
C TYR A 104 -7.38 -15.42 1.50
N GLN A 105 -7.68 -15.26 2.79
CA GLN A 105 -8.30 -14.06 3.31
C GLN A 105 -7.32 -12.87 3.28
N VAL A 106 -7.81 -11.67 3.59
CA VAL A 106 -6.93 -10.50 3.69
C VAL A 106 -5.92 -10.73 4.82
N ILE A 107 -4.64 -10.79 4.48
CA ILE A 107 -3.55 -10.84 5.44
C ILE A 107 -3.22 -9.40 5.83
N THR A 108 -3.33 -9.11 7.13
CA THR A 108 -3.05 -7.78 7.68
C THR A 108 -1.79 -7.84 8.54
N HIS A 109 -0.87 -6.91 8.30
CA HIS A 109 0.19 -6.58 9.23
C HIS A 109 -0.26 -5.40 10.10
N GLU A 110 -0.26 -5.61 11.40
CA GLU A 110 -0.57 -4.60 12.40
C GLU A 110 0.69 -4.21 13.16
N GLY A 111 0.84 -2.91 13.42
CA GLY A 111 2.00 -2.34 14.11
C GLY A 111 3.00 -1.70 13.15
N PRO A 112 3.87 -0.82 13.68
CA PRO A 112 4.89 -0.15 12.89
C PRO A 112 6.01 -1.11 12.49
N LEU A 113 6.22 -1.28 11.19
CA LEU A 113 7.41 -1.86 10.61
C LEU A 113 8.44 -0.76 10.35
N GLU A 114 9.42 -0.64 11.25
CA GLU A 114 10.47 0.38 11.17
C GLU A 114 11.50 0.07 10.07
N PRO A 115 12.02 1.07 9.34
CA PRO A 115 13.10 0.86 8.37
C PRO A 115 14.46 0.63 9.05
N VAL A 116 15.38 -0.19 8.52
CA VAL A 116 15.32 -1.05 7.34
C VAL A 116 14.88 -2.45 7.77
N ASN A 117 13.62 -2.79 7.55
CA ASN A 117 13.06 -4.07 7.95
C ASN A 117 12.04 -4.56 6.92
N TYR A 118 11.62 -5.82 7.05
CA TYR A 118 10.61 -6.40 6.18
C TYR A 118 9.63 -7.26 6.97
N TRP A 119 8.43 -7.40 6.40
CA TRP A 119 7.46 -8.39 6.80
C TRP A 119 7.24 -9.36 5.63
N ALA A 120 7.21 -10.65 5.92
CA ALA A 120 7.05 -11.70 4.93
C ALA A 120 5.93 -12.66 5.34
N ASN A 121 5.19 -13.16 4.36
CA ASN A 121 4.23 -14.24 4.52
C ASN A 121 3.99 -14.92 3.17
N TYR A 122 3.05 -15.87 3.12
CA TYR A 122 2.74 -16.61 1.92
C TYR A 122 1.28 -17.10 1.85
N TRP A 123 0.86 -17.48 0.65
CA TRP A 123 -0.35 -18.27 0.37
C TRP A 123 0.04 -19.63 -0.17
N THR A 124 -0.61 -20.70 0.28
CA THR A 124 -0.35 -22.06 -0.22
C THR A 124 -1.44 -23.04 0.19
N PRO A 125 -1.62 -24.16 -0.52
CA PRO A 125 -1.21 -24.38 -1.90
C PRO A 125 -2.17 -23.67 -2.87
N VAL A 126 -1.66 -23.12 -3.97
CA VAL A 126 -2.48 -22.55 -5.06
C VAL A 126 -2.34 -23.44 -6.29
N PRO A 127 -3.39 -24.12 -6.77
CA PRO A 127 -3.25 -25.00 -7.92
C PRO A 127 -2.95 -24.21 -9.21
N GLU A 128 -2.12 -24.78 -10.08
CA GLU A 128 -1.65 -24.12 -11.31
C GLU A 128 -2.79 -23.60 -12.20
N SER A 129 -3.89 -24.34 -12.27
CA SER A 129 -5.07 -24.00 -13.09
C SER A 129 -5.80 -22.72 -12.67
N TYR A 130 -5.49 -22.17 -11.49
CA TYR A 130 -6.11 -20.95 -10.96
C TYR A 130 -5.27 -19.69 -11.24
N PHE A 131 -4.08 -19.84 -11.82
CA PHE A 131 -3.28 -18.72 -12.29
C PHE A 131 -3.79 -18.16 -13.62
N PRO A 132 -3.56 -16.86 -13.93
CA PRO A 132 -2.78 -15.89 -13.15
C PRO A 132 -3.46 -15.46 -11.85
N CYS A 133 -2.63 -15.07 -10.87
CA CYS A 133 -3.08 -14.49 -9.61
C CYS A 133 -2.55 -13.07 -9.44
N GLU A 134 -3.36 -12.21 -8.84
CA GLU A 134 -3.01 -10.86 -8.44
C GLU A 134 -2.80 -10.80 -6.92
N ILE A 135 -1.69 -10.23 -6.48
CA ILE A 135 -1.53 -9.77 -5.10
C ILE A 135 -1.91 -8.31 -5.06
N ARG A 136 -3.08 -8.00 -4.51
CA ARG A 136 -3.52 -6.62 -4.25
C ARG A 136 -3.05 -6.21 -2.87
N PHE A 137 -2.45 -5.03 -2.76
CA PHE A 137 -1.94 -4.54 -1.50
C PHE A 137 -2.31 -3.09 -1.23
N TYR A 138 -2.53 -2.80 0.05
CA TYR A 138 -2.78 -1.47 0.60
C TYR A 138 -1.77 -1.21 1.71
N ILE A 139 -0.96 -0.15 1.58
CA ILE A 139 0.13 0.16 2.51
C ILE A 139 -0.06 1.57 3.06
N TRP A 140 -0.17 1.69 4.37
CA TRP A 140 -0.17 2.97 5.07
C TRP A 140 1.23 3.25 5.59
N LYS A 141 1.83 4.35 5.11
CA LYS A 141 3.09 4.86 5.66
C LYS A 141 2.84 5.58 6.99
N GLY A 142 3.83 5.54 7.88
CA GLY A 142 3.86 6.28 9.15
C GLY A 142 4.32 7.72 8.99
#